data_AF-V7DAF1-F1
#
_entry.id   AF-V7DAF1-F1
#
_cell.length_a   1.000
_cell.length_b   1.000
_cell.length_c   1.000
_cell.angle_alpha   90.00
_cell.angle_beta   90.00
_cell.angle_gamma   90.00
#
_symmetry.space_group_name_H-M   'P 1'
#
loop_
_entity.id
_entity.type
_entity.pdbx_description
1 polymer ?
#
loop_
_entity_poly.entity_id
_entity_poly.type
_entity_poly.pdbx_seq_one_letter_code
_entity_poly.pdbx_strand_id
1 'polypeptide(L)' 'MASVTAHVVCRQRWWLTYYLAGVLALAQLTRREPCLERVSYWVGRGIEIEVHPE' A
#
# COMPACT_ATOMS: atom_id res chain seq x y z
N MET A 1 19.36 -28.35 -1.48
CA MET A 1 18.56 -27.14 -1.21
C MET A 1 17.42 -27.14 -2.19
N ALA A 2 16.17 -27.21 -1.72
CA ALA A 2 15.01 -27.07 -2.59
C ALA A 2 14.75 -25.58 -2.82
N SER A 3 14.63 -25.16 -4.08
CA SER A 3 14.22 -23.81 -4.47
C SER A 3 12.71 -23.81 -4.70
N VAL A 4 11.97 -22.98 -3.95
CA VAL A 4 10.53 -22.76 -4.17
C VAL A 4 10.39 -21.46 -4.95
N THR A 5 9.82 -21.53 -6.16
CA THR A 5 9.49 -20.35 -6.95
C THR A 5 8.05 -19.95 -6.63
N ALA A 6 7.81 -18.66 -6.37
CA ALA A 6 6.48 -18.13 -6.15
C ALA A 6 6.33 -16.81 -6.91
N HIS A 7 5.17 -16.61 -7.54
CA HIS A 7 4.76 -15.36 -8.14
C HIS A 7 4.01 -14.52 -7.11
N VAL A 8 4.50 -13.31 -6.86
CA VAL A 8 3.82 -12.34 -6.00
C VAL A 8 3.10 -11.34 -6.89
N VAL A 9 1.77 -11.37 -6.88
CA VAL A 9 0.92 -10.41 -7.60
C VAL A 9 0.38 -9.41 -6.58
N CYS A 10 0.84 -8.17 -6.68
CA CYS A 10 0.35 -7.06 -5.86
C CYS A 10 -0.77 -6.32 -6.61
N ARG A 11 -2.02 -6.47 -6.16
CA ARG A 11 -3.16 -5.73 -6.66
C ARG A 11 -3.46 -4.53 -5.78
N GLN A 12 -3.27 -3.34 -6.33
CA GLN A 12 -3.65 -2.09 -5.69
C GLN A 12 -5.11 -1.74 -6.01
N ARG A 13 -5.89 -1.42 -4.98
CA ARG A 13 -7.24 -0.87 -5.13
C ARG A 13 -7.18 0.55 -5.66
N TRP A 14 -8.06 0.88 -6.62
CA TRP A 14 -8.09 2.20 -7.28
C TRP A 14 -8.26 3.38 -6.29
N TRP A 15 -8.98 3.19 -5.18
CA TRP A 15 -9.20 4.24 -4.18
C TRP A 15 -7.93 4.57 -3.38
N LEU A 16 -6.97 3.64 -3.30
CA LEU A 16 -5.74 3.84 -2.53
C LEU A 16 -4.89 4.95 -3.14
N THR A 17 -4.88 5.08 -4.46
CA THR A 17 -4.18 6.16 -5.18
C THR A 17 -4.69 7.53 -4.73
N TYR A 18 -6.01 7.71 -4.74
CA TYR A 18 -6.64 8.98 -4.35
C TYR A 18 -6.48 9.27 -2.87
N TYR A 19 -6.54 8.24 -2.02
CA TYR A 19 -6.27 8.37 -0.59
C TYR A 19 -4.85 8.88 -0.33
N LEU A 20 -3.83 8.24 -0.92
CA LEU A 20 -2.44 8.64 -0.74
C LEU A 20 -2.16 10.04 -1.31
N ALA A 21 -2.74 10.38 -2.45
CA ALA A 21 -2.66 11.73 -3.01
C ALA A 21 -3.24 12.79 -2.05
N GLY A 22 -4.40 12.51 -1.45
CA GLY A 22 -5.03 13.40 -0.47
C GLY A 22 -4.20 13.52 0.82
N VAL A 23 -3.63 12.43 1.31
CA VAL A 23 -2.72 12.44 2.47
C VAL A 23 -1.48 13.29 2.18
N LEU A 24 -0.88 13.13 1.00
CA LEU A 24 0.31 13.90 0.59
C LEU A 24 -0.02 15.39 0.45
N ALA A 25 -1.14 15.72 -0.21
CA ALA A 25 -1.59 17.11 -0.37
C ALA A 25 -1.85 17.77 0.99
N LEU A 26 -2.50 17.07 1.93
CA LEU A 26 -2.73 17.58 3.28
C LEU A 26 -1.45 17.72 4.09
N ALA A 27 -0.51 16.77 3.96
CA ALA A 27 0.79 16.86 4.62
C ALA A 27 1.59 18.07 4.12
N GLN A 28 1.57 18.33 2.82
CA GLN A 28 2.20 19.51 2.23
C GLN A 28 1.52 20.81 2.67
N LEU A 29 0.18 20.84 2.65
CA LEU A 29 -0.61 22.02 3.02
C LEU A 29 -0.45 22.38 4.50
N THR A 30 -0.51 21.38 5.38
CA THR A 30 -0.42 21.60 6.83
C THR A 30 1.02 21.64 7.35
N ARG A 31 2.00 21.30 6.50
CA ARG A 31 3.42 21.09 6.88
C ARG A 31 3.59 20.08 8.01
N ARG A 32 2.63 19.17 8.19
CA ARG A 32 2.66 18.13 9.22
C ARG A 32 2.88 16.77 8.60
N GLU A 33 3.63 15.94 9.31
CA GLU A 33 3.82 14.56 8.90
C GLU A 33 2.51 13.77 9.06
N PRO A 34 2.16 12.92 8.08
CA PRO A 34 1.02 12.05 8.20
C PRO A 34 1.30 10.98 9.27
N CYS A 35 0.27 10.64 10.04
CA CYS A 35 0.36 9.52 10.99
C CYS A 35 0.61 8.21 10.24
N LEU A 36 1.84 7.70 10.35
CA LEU A 36 2.30 6.51 9.62
C LEU A 36 1.49 5.27 9.96
N GLU A 37 1.09 5.05 11.22
CA GLU A 37 0.22 3.93 11.60
C GLU A 37 -1.10 3.94 10.81
N ARG A 38 -1.73 5.11 10.70
CA ARG A 38 -2.98 5.25 9.96
C ARG A 38 -2.79 5.02 8.47
N VAL A 39 -1.72 5.57 7.89
CA VAL A 39 -1.41 5.38 6.46
C VAL A 39 -1.13 3.90 6.18
N SER A 40 -0.29 3.25 6.97
CA SER A 40 0.03 1.83 6.84
C SER A 40 -1.20 0.93 6.96
N TYR A 41 -2.14 1.25 7.86
CA TYR A 41 -3.41 0.54 7.97
C TYR A 41 -4.24 0.59 6.67
N TRP A 42 -4.36 1.77 6.06
CA TRP A 42 -5.10 1.92 4.80
C TRP A 42 -4.36 1.32 3.61
N VAL A 43 -3.03 1.43 3.57
CA VAL A 43 -2.18 0.78 2.56
C VAL A 43 -2.34 -0.73 2.64
N GLY A 44 -2.28 -1.33 3.83
CA GLY A 44 -2.49 -2.76 4.02
C GLY A 44 -3.89 -3.25 3.60
N ARG A 45 -4.92 -2.41 3.72
CA ARG A 45 -6.26 -2.72 3.17
C ARG A 45 -6.41 -2.46 1.68
N GLY A 46 -5.59 -1.59 1.13
CA GLY A 46 -5.63 -1.17 -0.26
C GLY A 46 -4.74 -2.02 -1.18
N ILE A 47 -3.77 -2.73 -0.63
CA ILE A 47 -2.90 -3.66 -1.36
C ILE A 47 -3.33 -5.09 -1.03
N GLU A 48 -3.76 -5.80 -2.07
CA GLU A 48 -4.03 -7.23 -2.02
C GLU A 48 -2.80 -7.96 -2.56
N ILE A 49 -2.17 -8.78 -1.71
CA ILE A 49 -0.98 -9.55 -2.06
C ILE A 49 -1.44 -10.97 -2.31
N GLU A 50 -1.44 -11.39 -3.57
CA GLU A 50 -1.68 -12.77 -3.96
C GLU A 50 -0.32 -13.45 -4.18
N VAL A 51 -0.08 -14.58 -3.51
CA VAL A 51 1.13 -15.38 -3.70
C VAL A 51 0.73 -16.69 -4.37
N HIS A 52 1.20 -16.89 -5.59
CA HIS A 52 0.94 -18.08 -6.39
C HIS A 52 2.20 -18.95 -6.42
N PRO A 53 2.19 -20.15 -5.82
CA PRO A 53 3.31 -21.09 -5.97
C PRO A 53 3.37 -21.62 -7.40
N GLU A 54 4.59 -21.77 -7.95
CA GLU A 54 4.82 -22.51 -9.20
C GLU A 54 4.84 -24.02 -9.00
#